data_AF-A0A6J7DJ34-F1
#
_entry.id   AF-A0A6J7DJ34-F1
#
_cell.length_a   1.000
_cell.length_b   1.000
_cell.length_c   1.000
_cell.angle_alpha   90.00
_cell.angle_beta   90.00
_cell.angle_gamma   90.00
#
_symmetry.space_group_name_H-M   'P 1'
#
loop_
_entity.id
_entity.type
_entity.pdbx_description
1 polymer ?
#
loop_
_entity_poly.entity_id
_entity_poly.type
_entity_poly.pdbx_seq_one_letter_code
_entity_poly.pdbx_strand_id
1 'polypeptide(L)'
;MPDSVVLIDSETNTGPAGGYHLGIERALDMGATWLWLMDDDIDVPHRCLEDLLTLGVAGGVEPQMLWPTQVNPAGETENYPGWYAVLVSRSAVLLGGLPRADLVWWIEDTEYLQWRLPRSGVVERRAPHVRVVHGDARPDARRPAWKTYYETRNTVWYRTRVSRGMWPGGLVRVLAVLALQSARGPDRRRRCGAFAKGVIDGLLGRLGPRWPLPQPKR
;
A
#
# COMPACT_ATOMS: atom_id res chain seq x y z
N MET A 1 -27.93 -5.71 5.51
CA MET A 1 -26.84 -5.29 4.60
C MET A 1 -27.42 -5.33 3.20
N PRO A 2 -27.19 -4.33 2.32
CA PRO A 2 -27.58 -4.48 0.92
C PRO A 2 -26.87 -5.69 0.32
N ASP A 3 -27.50 -6.35 -0.66
CA ASP A 3 -27.01 -7.59 -1.33
C ASP A 3 -25.67 -7.43 -2.07
N SER A 4 -25.05 -6.25 -2.02
CA SER A 4 -23.84 -5.85 -2.74
C SER A 4 -22.56 -5.82 -1.89
N VAL A 5 -22.63 -6.12 -0.59
CA VAL A 5 -21.44 -6.08 0.30
C VAL A 5 -20.97 -7.50 0.61
N VAL A 6 -19.73 -7.80 0.26
CA VAL A 6 -19.06 -9.05 0.60
C VAL A 6 -17.97 -8.76 1.64
N LEU A 7 -18.13 -9.32 2.84
CA LEU A 7 -17.12 -9.28 3.88
C LEU A 7 -16.18 -10.49 3.73
N ILE A 8 -14.88 -10.25 3.73
CA ILE A 8 -13.85 -11.28 3.73
C ILE A 8 -13.15 -11.22 5.08
N ASP A 9 -13.22 -12.29 5.85
CA ASP A 9 -12.52 -12.40 7.13
C ASP A 9 -11.30 -13.31 6.96
N SER A 10 -10.14 -12.85 7.42
CA SER A 10 -8.89 -13.60 7.39
C SER A 10 -8.68 -14.31 8.72
N GLU A 11 -8.38 -15.62 8.69
CA GLU A 11 -8.11 -16.39 9.92
C GLU A 11 -6.95 -15.83 10.75
N THR A 12 -6.00 -15.17 10.09
CA THR A 12 -4.82 -14.58 10.73
C THR A 12 -4.57 -13.16 10.24
N ASN A 13 -4.16 -12.26 11.15
CA ASN A 13 -3.75 -10.91 10.78
C ASN A 13 -2.48 -10.97 9.92
N THR A 14 -2.61 -10.68 8.63
CA THR A 14 -1.51 -10.59 7.65
C THR A 14 -1.14 -9.15 7.29
N GLY A 15 -1.67 -8.17 8.05
CA GLY A 15 -1.52 -6.74 7.75
C GLY A 15 -2.24 -6.30 6.47
N PRO A 16 -2.18 -4.99 6.15
CA PRO A 16 -2.84 -4.43 4.97
C PRO A 16 -2.46 -5.14 3.66
N ALA A 17 -1.21 -5.55 3.49
CA ALA A 17 -0.75 -6.24 2.28
C ALA A 17 -1.55 -7.50 1.99
N GLY A 18 -1.86 -8.29 3.03
CA GLY A 18 -2.69 -9.48 2.90
C GLY A 18 -4.17 -9.17 2.68
N GLY A 19 -4.68 -8.09 3.29
CA GLY A 19 -6.04 -7.60 3.04
C GLY A 19 -6.26 -7.23 1.57
N TYR A 20 -5.36 -6.43 0.99
CA TYR A 20 -5.41 -6.09 -0.44
C TYR A 20 -5.25 -7.31 -1.34
N HIS A 21 -4.34 -8.23 -0.99
CA HIS A 21 -4.18 -9.48 -1.74
C HIS A 21 -5.48 -10.28 -1.81
N LEU A 22 -6.09 -10.58 -0.65
CA LEU A 22 -7.33 -11.37 -0.55
C LEU A 22 -8.52 -10.65 -1.20
N GLY A 23 -8.65 -9.34 -0.97
CA GLY A 23 -9.73 -8.54 -1.55
C GLY A 23 -9.68 -8.50 -3.07
N ILE A 24 -8.49 -8.31 -3.64
CA ILE A 24 -8.28 -8.30 -5.09
C ILE A 24 -8.53 -9.69 -5.67
N GLU A 25 -7.98 -10.75 -5.07
CA GLU A 25 -8.21 -12.13 -5.50
C GLU A 25 -9.71 -12.45 -5.54
N ARG A 26 -10.42 -12.15 -4.45
CA ARG A 26 -11.86 -12.39 -4.38
C ARG A 26 -12.64 -11.59 -5.41
N ALA A 27 -12.29 -10.33 -5.66
CA ALA A 27 -12.92 -9.51 -6.69
C ALA A 27 -12.71 -10.12 -8.09
N LEU A 28 -11.52 -10.65 -8.37
CA LEU A 28 -11.24 -11.33 -9.65
C LEU A 28 -12.08 -12.59 -9.81
N ASP A 29 -12.23 -13.39 -8.75
CA ASP A 29 -13.06 -14.61 -8.74
C ASP A 29 -14.55 -14.31 -8.93
N MET A 30 -15.00 -13.16 -8.43
CA MET A 30 -16.37 -12.65 -8.66
C MET A 30 -16.57 -12.08 -10.08
N GLY A 31 -15.53 -12.09 -10.92
CA GLY A 31 -15.62 -11.62 -12.30
C GLY A 31 -15.49 -10.09 -12.47
N ALA A 32 -14.96 -9.38 -11.47
CA ALA A 32 -14.74 -7.93 -11.59
C ALA A 32 -13.85 -7.60 -12.81
N THR A 33 -14.28 -6.61 -13.59
CA THR A 33 -13.55 -6.06 -14.76
C THR A 33 -12.71 -4.84 -14.39
N TRP A 34 -13.09 -4.17 -13.30
CA TRP A 34 -12.42 -3.03 -12.70
C TRP A 34 -12.33 -3.22 -11.20
N LEU A 35 -11.23 -2.76 -10.60
CA LEU A 35 -10.98 -2.82 -9.18
C LEU A 35 -10.71 -1.41 -8.67
N TRP A 36 -11.56 -0.93 -7.76
CA TRP A 36 -11.39 0.37 -7.13
C TRP A 36 -10.87 0.17 -5.71
N LEU A 37 -9.61 0.55 -5.49
CA LEU A 37 -8.82 0.14 -4.33
C LEU A 37 -8.54 1.35 -3.43
N MET A 38 -8.93 1.26 -2.16
CA MET A 38 -8.72 2.33 -1.18
C MET A 38 -8.65 1.82 0.27
N ASP A 39 -8.01 2.62 1.12
CA ASP A 39 -8.07 2.48 2.58
C ASP A 39 -9.43 2.95 3.15
N ASP A 40 -9.71 2.60 4.41
CA ASP A 40 -10.97 2.87 5.10
C ASP A 40 -11.14 4.33 5.60
N ASP A 41 -10.09 5.14 5.46
CA ASP A 41 -10.04 6.56 5.81
C ASP A 41 -10.07 7.50 4.59
N ILE A 42 -10.52 6.98 3.44
CA ILE A 42 -10.67 7.73 2.20
C ILE A 42 -12.13 8.15 2.00
N ASP A 43 -12.37 9.46 2.05
CA ASP A 43 -13.66 10.05 1.76
C ASP A 43 -13.79 10.30 0.25
N VAL A 44 -14.71 9.56 -0.37
CA VAL A 44 -14.94 9.59 -1.83
C VAL A 44 -16.24 10.32 -2.17
N PRO A 45 -16.22 11.33 -3.06
CA PRO A 45 -17.44 11.94 -3.57
C PRO A 45 -18.32 10.93 -4.29
N HIS A 46 -19.64 11.14 -4.24
CA HIS A 46 -20.64 10.22 -4.83
C HIS A 46 -20.35 9.82 -6.28
N ARG A 47 -19.84 10.75 -7.10
CA ARG A 47 -19.57 10.51 -8.54
C ARG A 47 -18.15 10.02 -8.84
N CYS A 48 -17.30 9.85 -7.83
CA CYS A 48 -15.89 9.52 -8.02
C CYS A 48 -15.69 8.25 -8.87
N LEU A 49 -16.37 7.16 -8.52
CA LEU A 49 -16.27 5.91 -9.27
C LEU A 49 -16.84 6.02 -10.68
N GLU A 50 -17.99 6.69 -10.85
CA GLU A 50 -18.62 6.91 -12.15
C GLU A 50 -17.70 7.67 -13.11
N ASP A 51 -17.07 8.75 -12.61
CA ASP A 51 -16.16 9.58 -13.39
C ASP A 51 -14.89 8.81 -13.76
N LEU A 52 -14.31 8.04 -12.83
CA LEU A 52 -13.14 7.19 -13.11
C LEU A 52 -13.46 6.11 -14.15
N LEU A 53 -14.59 5.41 -14.02
CA LEU A 53 -15.02 4.39 -14.98
C LEU A 53 -15.25 4.99 -16.37
N THR A 54 -15.92 6.15 -16.44
CA THR A 54 -16.15 6.85 -17.70
C THR A 54 -14.84 7.19 -18.40
N LEU A 55 -13.86 7.72 -17.66
CA LEU A 55 -12.53 8.02 -18.19
C LEU A 55 -11.74 6.77 -18.62
N GLY A 56 -11.89 5.67 -17.89
CA GLY A 56 -11.27 4.38 -18.19
C GLY A 56 -11.79 3.80 -19.49
N VAL A 57 -13.12 3.66 -19.59
CA VAL A 57 -13.80 3.09 -20.76
C VAL A 57 -13.59 3.96 -21.99
N ALA A 58 -13.80 5.28 -21.90
CA ALA A 58 -13.64 6.18 -23.04
C ALA A 58 -12.19 6.27 -23.53
N GLY A 59 -11.21 6.00 -22.66
CA GLY A 59 -9.80 6.02 -23.02
C GLY A 59 -9.38 4.89 -23.97
N GLY A 60 -10.08 3.75 -23.96
CA GLY A 60 -9.77 2.60 -24.83
C GLY A 60 -8.36 2.02 -24.62
N VAL A 61 -7.74 2.25 -23.45
CA VAL A 61 -6.39 1.78 -23.12
C VAL A 61 -6.47 0.59 -22.19
N GLU A 62 -5.80 -0.52 -22.52
CA GLU A 62 -5.70 -1.69 -21.65
C GLU A 62 -4.29 -2.30 -21.80
N PRO A 63 -3.61 -2.72 -20.72
CA PRO A 63 -4.00 -2.54 -19.31
C PRO A 63 -3.73 -1.12 -18.79
N GLN A 64 -4.59 -0.63 -17.90
CA GLN A 64 -4.46 0.71 -17.31
C GLN A 64 -4.75 0.78 -15.81
N MET A 65 -4.25 1.85 -15.19
CA MET A 65 -4.72 2.33 -13.89
C MET A 65 -4.90 3.85 -13.88
N LEU A 66 -5.90 4.31 -13.13
CA LEU A 66 -6.35 5.68 -13.06
C LEU A 66 -6.25 6.20 -11.63
N TRP A 67 -5.53 7.30 -11.49
CA TRP A 67 -5.29 7.97 -10.22
C TRP A 67 -6.20 9.19 -10.08
N PRO A 68 -7.10 9.24 -9.08
CA PRO A 68 -7.77 10.49 -8.72
C PRO A 68 -6.77 11.48 -8.09
N THR A 69 -7.17 12.75 -8.03
CA THR A 69 -6.46 13.77 -7.26
C THR A 69 -6.77 13.60 -5.77
N GLN A 70 -5.75 13.36 -4.96
CA GLN A 70 -5.88 13.35 -3.51
C GLN A 70 -5.80 14.78 -2.98
N VAL A 71 -6.75 15.14 -2.13
CA VAL A 71 -6.73 16.42 -1.41
C VAL A 71 -6.87 16.21 0.10
N ASN A 72 -6.28 17.09 0.87
CA ASN A 72 -6.48 17.13 2.32
C ASN A 72 -7.83 17.79 2.67
N PRO A 73 -8.26 17.77 3.94
CA PRO A 73 -9.51 18.42 4.36
C PRO A 73 -9.54 19.94 4.13
N ALA A 74 -8.38 20.59 4.02
CA ALA A 74 -8.26 22.01 3.65
C ALA A 74 -8.40 22.24 2.13
N GLY A 75 -8.49 21.18 1.33
CA GLY A 75 -8.64 21.22 -0.12
C GLY A 75 -7.32 21.32 -0.90
N GLU A 76 -6.17 21.27 -0.23
CA GLU A 76 -4.86 21.31 -0.85
C GLU A 76 -4.51 19.96 -1.46
N THR A 77 -3.79 19.97 -2.58
CA THR A 77 -3.43 18.75 -3.31
C THR A 77 -2.20 18.09 -2.70
N GLU A 78 -2.30 16.81 -2.35
CA GLU A 78 -1.22 16.03 -1.74
C GLU A 78 -0.67 14.98 -2.71
N ASN A 79 -1.55 14.32 -3.47
CA ASN A 79 -1.20 13.42 -4.57
C ASN A 79 -0.17 12.32 -4.22
N TYR A 80 -0.24 11.77 -3.01
CA TYR A 80 0.57 10.62 -2.64
C TYR A 80 0.11 9.38 -3.42
N PRO A 81 1.01 8.68 -4.14
CA PRO A 81 0.66 7.43 -4.77
C PRO A 81 0.55 6.32 -3.71
N GLY A 82 -0.60 5.66 -3.63
CA GLY A 82 -0.93 4.66 -2.62
C GLY A 82 -2.36 4.15 -2.80
N TRP A 83 -2.94 3.53 -1.77
CA TRP A 83 -4.32 3.07 -1.80
C TRP A 83 -5.33 4.19 -1.59
N TYR A 84 -5.28 5.19 -2.48
CA TYR A 84 -6.11 6.39 -2.43
C TYR A 84 -7.14 6.39 -3.54
N ALA A 85 -8.03 5.38 -3.52
CA ALA A 85 -9.12 5.23 -4.50
C ALA A 85 -8.63 5.10 -5.95
N VAL A 86 -7.51 4.40 -6.15
CA VAL A 86 -6.98 4.10 -7.48
C VAL A 86 -7.90 3.10 -8.19
N LEU A 87 -8.23 3.36 -9.45
CA LEU A 87 -9.02 2.45 -10.28
C LEU A 87 -8.07 1.66 -11.18
N VAL A 88 -8.08 0.33 -11.06
CA VAL A 88 -7.20 -0.59 -11.78
C VAL A 88 -8.02 -1.51 -12.66
N SER A 89 -7.64 -1.64 -13.92
CA SER A 89 -8.27 -2.60 -14.85
C SER A 89 -7.96 -4.05 -14.44
N ARG A 90 -8.88 -4.97 -14.68
CA ARG A 90 -8.63 -6.42 -14.46
C ARG A 90 -7.37 -6.88 -15.19
N SER A 91 -7.19 -6.45 -16.44
CA SER A 91 -6.02 -6.78 -17.26
C SER A 91 -4.71 -6.33 -16.61
N ALA A 92 -4.68 -5.17 -15.93
CA ALA A 92 -3.52 -4.69 -15.20
C ALA A 92 -3.17 -5.59 -14.02
N VAL A 93 -4.17 -6.07 -13.26
CA VAL A 93 -3.95 -7.03 -12.17
C VAL A 93 -3.49 -8.39 -12.71
N LEU A 94 -4.08 -8.88 -13.80
CA LEU A 94 -3.67 -10.15 -14.41
C LEU A 94 -2.24 -10.09 -14.94
N LEU A 95 -1.82 -8.93 -15.46
CA LEU A 95 -0.46 -8.72 -15.94
C LEU A 95 0.55 -8.57 -14.79
N GLY A 96 0.19 -7.84 -13.74
CA GLY A 96 1.06 -7.55 -12.60
C GLY A 96 1.07 -8.62 -11.50
N GLY A 97 0.10 -9.53 -11.50
CA GLY A 97 -0.18 -10.44 -10.38
C GLY A 97 -0.79 -9.71 -9.18
N LEU A 98 -1.05 -10.44 -8.09
CA LEU A 98 -1.60 -9.86 -6.85
C LEU A 98 -0.55 -9.05 -6.06
N PRO A 99 -0.95 -8.09 -5.20
CA PRO A 99 -0.06 -7.47 -4.23
C PRO A 99 0.65 -8.51 -3.37
N ARG A 100 1.87 -8.20 -2.93
CA ARG A 100 2.69 -9.11 -2.14
C ARG A 100 2.23 -9.15 -0.68
N ALA A 101 1.41 -10.13 -0.33
CA ALA A 101 0.94 -10.34 1.05
C ALA A 101 2.11 -10.54 2.06
N ASP A 102 3.25 -11.06 1.61
CA ASP A 102 4.42 -11.29 2.45
C ASP A 102 5.15 -10.01 2.92
N LEU A 103 4.80 -8.85 2.34
CA LEU A 103 5.25 -7.55 2.82
C LEU A 103 4.57 -7.15 4.13
N VAL A 104 3.34 -7.63 4.41
CA VAL A 104 2.56 -7.37 5.62
C VAL A 104 2.17 -5.90 5.79
N TRP A 105 3.13 -4.99 5.95
CA TRP A 105 2.94 -3.57 6.19
C TRP A 105 4.11 -2.76 5.61
N TRP A 106 3.83 -1.57 5.06
CA TRP A 106 4.78 -0.63 4.46
C TRP A 106 5.39 -1.09 3.13
N ILE A 107 5.43 -0.18 2.16
CA ILE A 107 5.99 -0.30 0.80
C ILE A 107 5.25 -1.27 -0.14
N GLU A 108 4.18 -1.92 0.32
CA GLU A 108 3.46 -2.88 -0.50
C GLU A 108 2.68 -2.20 -1.64
N ASP A 109 2.12 -1.01 -1.37
CA ASP A 109 1.56 -0.08 -2.34
C ASP A 109 2.62 0.45 -3.33
N THR A 110 3.80 0.80 -2.81
CA THR A 110 4.91 1.33 -3.57
C THR A 110 5.48 0.26 -4.49
N GLU A 111 5.64 -0.96 -4.00
CA GLU A 111 6.08 -2.10 -4.79
C GLU A 111 5.05 -2.43 -5.87
N TYR A 112 3.77 -2.48 -5.52
CA TYR A 112 2.75 -2.90 -6.45
C TYR A 112 2.37 -1.80 -7.45
N LEU A 113 1.80 -0.70 -6.95
CA LEU A 113 1.23 0.37 -7.77
C LEU A 113 2.30 1.23 -8.42
N GLN A 114 3.41 1.53 -7.74
CA GLN A 114 4.39 2.51 -8.24
C GLN A 114 5.59 1.87 -8.94
N TRP A 115 5.91 0.62 -8.60
CA TRP A 115 7.05 -0.07 -9.17
C TRP A 115 6.66 -1.13 -10.19
N ARG A 116 5.88 -2.12 -9.76
CA ARG A 116 5.60 -3.34 -10.53
C ARG A 116 4.61 -3.10 -11.65
N LEU A 117 3.42 -2.56 -11.39
CA LEU A 117 2.43 -2.33 -12.44
C LEU A 117 2.98 -1.44 -13.58
N PRO A 118 3.61 -0.27 -13.31
CA PRO A 118 4.12 0.60 -14.37
C PRO A 118 5.21 -0.06 -15.21
N ARG A 119 6.01 -0.96 -14.61
CA ARG A 119 7.09 -1.69 -15.30
C ARG A 119 6.61 -2.95 -16.01
N SER A 120 5.40 -3.41 -15.73
CA SER A 120 4.81 -4.56 -16.40
C SER A 120 4.19 -4.20 -17.76
N GLY A 121 3.98 -2.91 -18.03
CA GLY A 121 3.30 -2.41 -19.24
C GLY A 121 1.92 -1.80 -18.97
N VAL A 122 1.50 -1.68 -17.70
CA VAL A 122 0.27 -0.97 -17.33
C VAL A 122 0.43 0.52 -17.58
N VAL A 123 -0.52 1.10 -18.29
CA VAL A 123 -0.55 2.53 -18.59
C VAL A 123 -1.10 3.30 -17.39
N GLU A 124 -0.32 4.22 -16.86
CA GLU A 124 -0.74 5.12 -15.79
C GLU A 124 -1.43 6.36 -16.35
N ARG A 125 -2.61 6.68 -15.81
CA ARG A 125 -3.36 7.88 -16.19
C ARG A 125 -3.80 8.64 -14.94
N ARG A 126 -3.81 9.97 -15.05
CA ARG A 126 -4.31 10.86 -14.00
C ARG A 126 -5.71 11.34 -14.36
N ALA A 127 -6.59 11.39 -13.37
CA ALA A 127 -7.93 11.95 -13.48
C ALA A 127 -8.02 13.23 -12.63
N PRO A 128 -7.44 14.36 -13.09
CA PRO A 128 -7.26 15.55 -12.25
C PRO A 128 -8.56 16.16 -11.73
N HIS A 129 -9.67 15.95 -12.44
CA HIS A 129 -11.00 16.44 -12.10
C HIS A 129 -11.75 15.53 -11.10
N VAL A 130 -11.28 14.30 -10.90
CA VAL A 130 -11.82 13.41 -9.87
C VAL A 130 -11.01 13.62 -8.61
N ARG A 131 -11.67 14.01 -7.53
CA ARG A 131 -11.02 14.30 -6.25
C ARG A 131 -11.46 13.31 -5.18
N VAL A 132 -10.52 12.91 -4.33
CA VAL A 132 -10.78 12.16 -3.09
C VAL A 132 -10.15 12.87 -1.92
N VAL A 133 -10.82 12.83 -0.77
CA VAL A 133 -10.32 13.46 0.45
C VAL A 133 -9.68 12.39 1.30
N HIS A 134 -8.42 12.60 1.67
CA HIS A 134 -7.75 11.78 2.66
C HIS A 134 -8.01 12.40 4.02
N GLY A 135 -8.67 11.64 4.90
CA GLY A 135 -8.98 12.11 6.25
C GLY A 135 -7.72 12.49 7.02
N ASP A 136 -7.87 13.30 8.07
CA ASP A 136 -6.76 13.60 8.95
C ASP A 136 -6.20 12.30 9.53
N ALA A 137 -4.90 12.07 9.30
CA ALA A 137 -4.22 10.94 9.89
C ALA A 137 -4.41 11.01 11.40
N ARG A 138 -5.05 10.00 11.99
CA ARG A 138 -5.17 9.91 13.44
C ARG A 138 -3.76 10.03 14.02
N PRO A 139 -3.50 10.93 14.99
CA PRO A 139 -2.16 11.12 15.53
C PRO A 139 -1.64 9.74 15.95
N ASP A 140 -0.57 9.27 15.28
CA ASP A 140 -0.09 7.91 15.48
C ASP A 140 0.35 7.81 16.94
N ALA A 141 -0.48 7.15 17.75
CA ALA A 141 -0.10 6.77 19.09
C ALA A 141 1.25 6.08 18.99
N ARG A 142 2.24 6.61 19.71
CA ARG A 142 3.58 6.05 19.92
C ARG A 142 3.89 4.79 19.07
N ARG A 143 4.57 4.98 17.93
CA ARG A 143 4.85 3.94 16.92
C ARG A 143 5.31 2.60 17.54
N PRO A 144 4.55 1.50 17.35
CA PRO A 144 4.87 0.20 17.94
C PRO A 144 6.02 -0.50 17.22
N ALA A 145 6.69 -1.42 17.92
CA ALA A 145 7.86 -2.12 17.40
C ALA A 145 7.61 -2.97 16.16
N TRP A 146 6.39 -3.47 15.96
CA TRP A 146 6.07 -4.24 14.76
C TRP A 146 6.10 -3.37 13.49
N LYS A 147 5.57 -2.13 13.54
CA LYS A 147 5.68 -1.17 12.42
C LYS A 147 7.14 -0.91 12.09
N THR A 148 7.98 -0.65 13.11
CA THR A 148 9.43 -0.48 12.93
C THR A 148 10.10 -1.67 12.23
N TYR A 149 9.76 -2.90 12.63
CA TYR A 149 10.31 -4.10 12.00
C TYR A 149 9.96 -4.17 10.51
N TYR A 150 8.67 -4.10 10.17
CA TYR A 150 8.21 -4.30 8.78
C TYR A 150 8.63 -3.16 7.86
N GLU A 151 8.57 -1.90 8.29
CA GLU A 151 9.09 -0.77 7.50
C GLU A 151 10.59 -0.92 7.25
N THR A 152 11.38 -1.22 8.28
CA THR A 152 12.83 -1.37 8.12
C THR A 152 13.14 -2.52 7.16
N ARG A 153 12.54 -3.69 7.40
CA ARG A 153 12.73 -4.89 6.58
C ARG A 153 12.36 -4.66 5.13
N ASN A 154 11.16 -4.13 4.89
CA ASN A 154 10.63 -3.95 3.54
C ASN A 154 11.37 -2.85 2.79
N THR A 155 11.76 -1.77 3.47
CA THR A 155 12.60 -0.72 2.88
C THR A 155 13.94 -1.29 2.44
N VAL A 156 14.62 -2.06 3.30
CA VAL A 156 15.90 -2.68 2.96
C VAL A 156 15.74 -3.65 1.81
N TRP A 157 14.76 -4.56 1.87
CA TRP A 157 14.49 -5.53 0.80
C TRP A 157 14.21 -4.81 -0.53
N TYR A 158 13.29 -3.85 -0.53
CA TYR A 158 12.87 -3.13 -1.73
C TYR A 158 14.05 -2.40 -2.36
N ARG A 159 14.81 -1.63 -1.57
CA ARG A 159 15.94 -0.83 -2.06
C ARG A 159 17.12 -1.67 -2.53
N THR A 160 17.33 -2.87 -1.97
CA THR A 160 18.48 -3.72 -2.32
C THR A 160 18.18 -4.80 -3.34
N ARG A 161 16.91 -5.15 -3.57
CA ARG A 161 16.52 -6.27 -4.45
C ARG A 161 15.53 -5.89 -5.55
N VAL A 162 14.66 -4.92 -5.32
CA VAL A 162 13.61 -4.52 -6.28
C VAL A 162 14.04 -3.27 -7.05
N SER A 163 14.25 -2.16 -6.35
CA SER A 163 14.59 -0.86 -6.94
C SER A 163 16.10 -0.63 -7.01
N ARG A 164 16.83 -1.55 -7.66
CA ARG A 164 18.31 -1.61 -7.69
C ARG A 164 19.03 -0.45 -8.40
N GLY A 165 18.32 0.61 -8.82
CA GLY A 165 18.89 1.79 -9.49
C GLY A 165 18.81 3.09 -8.67
N MET A 166 18.23 3.07 -7.47
CA MET A 166 18.14 4.27 -6.62
C MET A 166 19.45 4.53 -5.86
N TRP A 167 19.79 5.80 -5.69
CA TRP A 167 21.06 6.25 -5.08
C TRP A 167 21.29 5.62 -3.69
N PRO A 168 22.42 4.92 -3.46
CA PRO A 168 22.69 4.20 -2.20
C PRO A 168 22.65 5.09 -0.95
N GLY A 169 23.04 6.37 -1.08
CA GLY A 169 22.96 7.36 -0.01
C GLY A 169 21.54 7.59 0.50
N GLY A 170 20.53 7.39 -0.35
CA GLY A 170 19.12 7.46 0.04
C GLY A 170 18.73 6.37 1.05
N LEU A 171 19.19 5.14 0.85
CA LEU A 171 18.96 4.04 1.79
C LEU A 171 19.66 4.30 3.12
N VAL A 172 20.93 4.73 3.09
CA VAL A 172 21.69 5.06 4.32
C VAL A 172 20.96 6.13 5.13
N ARG A 173 20.50 7.21 4.47
CA ARG A 173 19.76 8.29 5.13
C ARG A 173 18.47 7.78 5.77
N VAL A 174 17.67 6.99 5.06
CA VAL A 174 16.43 6.42 5.60
C VAL A 174 16.72 5.52 6.80
N LEU A 175 17.71 4.64 6.72
CA LEU A 175 18.09 3.77 7.84
C LEU A 175 18.59 4.55 9.05
N ALA A 176 19.34 5.64 8.85
CA ALA A 176 19.77 6.51 9.94
C ALA A 176 18.58 7.15 10.67
N VAL A 177 17.58 7.63 9.92
CA VAL A 177 16.34 8.19 10.47
C VAL A 177 15.57 7.13 11.26
N LEU A 178 15.37 5.94 10.69
CA LEU A 178 14.67 4.84 11.36
C LEU A 178 15.40 4.35 12.61
N ALA A 179 16.73 4.29 12.58
CA ALA A 179 17.54 3.95 13.76
C ALA A 179 17.36 4.98 14.88
N LEU A 180 17.42 6.27 14.53
CA LEU A 180 17.23 7.36 15.49
C LEU A 180 15.83 7.35 16.09
N GLN A 181 14.80 7.16 15.27
CA GLN A 181 13.41 7.02 15.73
C GLN A 181 13.28 5.82 16.68
N SER A 182 13.88 4.68 16.34
CA SER A 182 13.86 3.45 17.14
C SER A 182 14.52 3.62 18.51
N ALA A 183 15.55 4.45 18.61
CA ALA A 183 16.32 4.69 19.82
C ALA A 183 15.65 5.65 20.85
N ARG A 184 14.58 6.36 20.46
CA ARG A 184 13.95 7.43 21.27
C ARG A 184 12.62 7.03 21.88
N GLY A 185 12.37 7.39 23.15
CA GLY A 185 11.10 7.14 23.84
C GLY A 185 11.04 5.78 24.55
N PRO A 186 9.96 5.50 25.30
CA PRO A 186 9.80 4.18 25.94
C PRO A 186 9.81 3.00 24.92
N ASP A 187 9.98 1.76 25.38
CA ASP A 187 10.13 0.56 24.52
C ASP A 187 11.30 0.57 23.50
N ARG A 188 12.27 1.50 23.63
CA ARG A 188 13.42 1.62 22.71
C ARG A 188 14.19 0.31 22.55
N ARG A 189 14.33 -0.51 23.61
CA ARG A 189 15.00 -1.81 23.53
C ARG A 189 14.32 -2.73 22.50
N ARG A 190 12.99 -2.82 22.55
CA ARG A 190 12.21 -3.65 21.63
C ARG A 190 12.25 -3.08 20.21
N ARG A 191 12.20 -1.76 20.04
CA ARG A 191 12.29 -1.10 18.72
C ARG A 191 13.68 -1.18 18.10
N CYS A 192 14.75 -1.01 18.86
CA CYS A 192 16.11 -1.25 18.36
C CYS A 192 16.28 -2.72 17.94
N GLY A 193 15.73 -3.68 18.69
CA GLY A 193 15.70 -5.09 18.29
C GLY A 193 14.90 -5.33 17.00
N ALA A 194 13.73 -4.69 16.87
CA ALA A 194 12.91 -4.71 15.66
C ALA A 194 13.64 -4.13 14.44
N PHE A 195 14.31 -2.99 14.61
CA PHE A 195 15.13 -2.36 13.58
C PHE A 195 16.27 -3.28 13.15
N ALA A 196 17.09 -3.77 14.09
CA ALA A 196 18.23 -4.63 13.78
C ALA A 196 17.79 -5.93 13.07
N LYS A 197 16.74 -6.59 13.57
CA LYS A 197 16.16 -7.77 12.92
C LYS A 197 15.59 -7.42 11.54
N GLY A 198 14.95 -6.27 11.39
CA GLY A 198 14.42 -5.78 10.13
C GLY A 198 15.51 -5.59 9.08
N VAL A 199 16.64 -4.97 9.44
CA VAL A 199 17.81 -4.85 8.54
C VAL A 199 18.30 -6.22 8.09
N ILE A 200 18.51 -7.15 9.03
CA ILE A 200 19.01 -8.50 8.74
C ILE A 200 18.05 -9.24 7.81
N ASP A 201 16.76 -9.31 8.16
CA ASP A 201 15.77 -10.03 7.37
C ASP A 201 15.55 -9.37 6.00
N GLY A 202 15.61 -8.04 5.90
CA GLY A 202 15.51 -7.30 4.65
C GLY A 202 16.67 -7.60 3.71
N LEU A 203 17.91 -7.59 4.23
CA LEU A 203 19.11 -7.96 3.46
C LEU A 203 19.06 -9.42 3.00
N LEU A 204 18.59 -10.32 3.86
CA LEU A 204 18.46 -11.75 3.56
C LEU A 204 17.23 -12.09 2.70
N GLY A 205 16.31 -11.14 2.48
CA GLY A 205 15.07 -11.37 1.72
C GLY A 205 14.06 -12.25 2.45
N ARG A 206 14.10 -12.26 3.79
CA ARG A 206 13.20 -13.05 4.64
C ARG A 206 11.90 -12.28 4.87
N LEU A 207 10.97 -12.40 3.92
CA LEU A 207 9.63 -11.81 4.00
C LEU A 207 8.66 -12.69 4.82
N GLY A 208 7.38 -12.27 4.90
CA GLY A 208 6.30 -12.93 5.64
C GLY A 208 6.12 -12.43 7.08
N PRO A 209 5.15 -12.95 7.85
CA PRO A 209 4.82 -12.46 9.19
C PRO A 209 5.85 -12.89 10.25
N ARG A 210 7.07 -12.33 10.18
CA ARG A 210 8.24 -12.71 11.00
C ARG A 210 8.42 -11.88 12.27
N TRP A 211 7.48 -10.97 12.54
CA TRP A 211 7.38 -10.24 13.80
C TRP A 211 5.92 -10.24 14.27
N PRO A 212 5.65 -10.49 15.57
CA PRO A 212 4.28 -10.56 16.08
C PRO A 212 3.47 -9.30 15.78
N LEU A 213 2.33 -9.49 15.12
CA LEU A 213 1.33 -8.46 14.90
C LEU A 213 0.40 -8.35 16.11
N PRO A 214 -0.22 -7.18 16.35
CA PRO A 214 -1.24 -7.05 17.37
C PRO A 214 -2.42 -7.98 17.02
N GLN A 215 -2.93 -8.67 18.03
CA GLN A 215 -4.16 -9.44 17.90
C GLN A 215 -5.34 -8.47 17.73
N PRO A 216 -6.35 -8.81 16.91
CA PRO A 216 -7.55 -8.01 16.82
C PRO A 216 -8.17 -7.85 18.21
N LYS A 217 -8.62 -6.64 18.55
CA LYS A 217 -9.49 -6.43 19.71
C LYS A 217 -10.81 -7.12 19.36
N ARG A 218 -11.14 -8.19 20.10
CA ARG A 218 -12.49 -8.77 20.06
C ARG A 218 -13.51 -7.80 20.62
#